data_AF-A0AAD9Z6F6-F1
#
_entry.id   AF-A0AAD9Z6F6-F1
#
_cell.length_a   1.000
_cell.length_b   1.000
_cell.length_c   1.000
_cell.angle_alpha   90.00
_cell.angle_beta   90.00
_cell.angle_gamma   90.00
#
_symmetry.space_group_name_H-M   'P 1'
#
loop_
_entity.id
_entity.type
_entity.pdbx_description
1 polymer ?
#
loop_
_entity_poly.entity_id
_entity_poly.type
_entity_poly.pdbx_seq_one_letter_code
_entity_poly.pdbx_strand_id
1 'polypeptide(L)'
;MSKLSQPMTTTSSPSITIRIGDVRYDIDVSKIPYLSSFVDFQANTQPQSTELVHGPIPLFDIALKGIESGYRQCFRSLPADLSQHRILCDTYDFLRVDALGGQSINEIFRDLKPGQSDYDREERREIKGDKSKARDTAFKLLYLILLRDFKDEMQDSAKVFNAVLYLVSHAATFKWRTRSVVRAAYEERFVISTKQTAALDKWEKKDTAKLAVEDAGDVTTEEEKSDCYYTSDYSD
;
A
#
# COMPACT_ATOMS: atom_id res chain seq x y z
N MET A 1 -17.12 -41.38 22.76
CA MET A 1 -17.06 -41.09 21.32
C MET A 1 -16.84 -39.60 21.15
N SER A 2 -15.59 -39.18 21.03
CA SER A 2 -15.22 -37.77 20.93
C SER A 2 -14.70 -37.51 19.52
N LYS A 3 -15.36 -36.60 18.80
CA LYS A 3 -15.08 -36.25 17.40
C LYS A 3 -13.63 -35.79 17.25
N LEU A 4 -12.89 -36.44 16.35
CA LEU A 4 -11.65 -35.91 15.78
C LEU A 4 -12.00 -34.65 14.97
N SER A 5 -11.46 -33.49 15.36
CA SER A 5 -11.42 -32.31 14.49
C SER A 5 -10.48 -32.61 13.32
N GLN A 6 -11.02 -32.63 12.11
CA GLN A 6 -10.22 -32.63 10.90
C GLN A 6 -9.52 -31.27 10.73
N PRO A 7 -8.26 -31.23 10.27
CA PRO A 7 -7.59 -29.99 9.94
C PRO A 7 -8.26 -29.36 8.71
N MET A 8 -8.59 -28.07 8.80
CA MET A 8 -8.99 -27.27 7.64
C MET A 8 -7.79 -27.20 6.68
N THR A 9 -7.83 -28.01 5.63
CA THR A 9 -6.97 -27.83 4.46
C THR A 9 -7.43 -26.55 3.76
N THR A 10 -6.66 -25.47 3.92
CA THR A 10 -6.73 -24.31 3.04
C THR A 10 -6.36 -24.76 1.64
N THR A 11 -7.36 -24.90 0.77
CA THR A 11 -7.16 -25.15 -0.66
C THR A 11 -6.41 -23.95 -1.23
N SER A 12 -5.09 -24.07 -1.42
CA SER A 12 -4.32 -23.08 -2.16
C SER A 12 -4.81 -23.11 -3.60
N SER A 13 -5.31 -21.99 -4.12
CA SER A 13 -5.58 -21.83 -5.54
C SER A 13 -4.34 -22.24 -6.35
N PRO A 14 -4.49 -23.01 -7.44
CA PRO A 14 -3.34 -23.44 -8.23
C PRO A 14 -2.65 -22.23 -8.85
N SER A 15 -1.35 -22.09 -8.58
CA SER A 15 -0.49 -21.09 -9.23
C SER A 15 -0.23 -21.51 -10.68
N ILE A 16 -0.25 -20.54 -11.60
CA ILE A 16 -0.05 -20.74 -13.03
C ILE A 16 1.25 -20.05 -13.46
N THR A 17 2.08 -20.77 -14.21
CA THR A 17 3.29 -20.21 -14.81
C THR A 17 2.94 -19.40 -16.06
N ILE A 18 3.28 -18.11 -16.07
CA ILE A 18 3.13 -17.19 -17.20
C ILE A 18 4.45 -16.46 -17.47
N ARG A 19 4.77 -16.21 -18.73
CA ARG A 19 5.84 -15.29 -19.12
C ARG A 19 5.27 -13.92 -19.44
N ILE A 20 5.71 -12.88 -18.74
CA ILE A 20 5.32 -11.48 -18.97
C ILE A 20 6.58 -10.72 -19.38
N GLY A 21 6.63 -10.28 -20.65
CA GLY A 21 7.88 -9.82 -21.26
C GLY A 21 8.92 -10.95 -21.28
N ASP A 22 10.06 -10.72 -20.64
CA ASP A 22 11.17 -11.69 -20.57
C ASP A 22 11.24 -12.47 -19.25
N VAL A 23 10.31 -12.23 -18.32
CA VAL A 23 10.33 -12.80 -16.97
C VAL A 23 9.21 -13.84 -16.81
N ARG A 24 9.53 -14.96 -16.15
CA ARG A 24 8.56 -16.00 -15.79
C ARG A 24 8.07 -15.80 -14.35
N TYR A 25 6.77 -15.91 -14.17
CA TYR A 25 6.11 -15.79 -12.87
C TYR A 25 5.21 -16.99 -12.64
N ASP A 26 5.15 -17.43 -11.38
CA ASP A 26 4.15 -18.38 -10.90
C ASP A 26 3.12 -17.59 -10.10
N ILE A 27 1.94 -17.34 -10.69
CA ILE A 27 0.93 -16.44 -10.13
C ILE A 27 -0.40 -17.15 -9.85
N ASP A 28 -1.03 -16.75 -8.75
CA ASP A 28 -2.46 -17.00 -8.54
C ASP A 28 -3.28 -16.00 -9.36
N VAL A 29 -3.62 -16.38 -10.59
CA VAL A 29 -4.37 -15.52 -11.53
C VAL A 29 -5.75 -15.12 -11.02
N SER A 30 -6.31 -15.83 -10.03
CA SER A 30 -7.61 -15.47 -9.45
C SER A 30 -7.61 -14.11 -8.75
N LYS A 31 -6.42 -13.64 -8.34
CA LYS A 31 -6.22 -12.31 -7.74
C LYS A 31 -6.05 -11.19 -8.77
N ILE A 32 -5.90 -11.54 -10.06
CA ILE A 32 -5.59 -10.62 -11.15
C ILE A 32 -6.60 -10.84 -12.30
N PRO A 33 -7.77 -10.17 -12.28
CA PRO A 33 -8.87 -10.48 -13.19
C PRO A 33 -8.52 -10.41 -14.68
N TYR A 34 -7.66 -9.46 -15.06
CA TYR A 34 -7.15 -9.37 -16.43
C TYR A 34 -6.39 -10.64 -16.84
N LEU A 35 -5.46 -11.11 -15.99
CA LEU A 35 -4.66 -12.30 -16.30
C LEU A 35 -5.49 -13.58 -16.26
N SER A 36 -6.47 -13.69 -15.35
CA SER A 36 -7.44 -14.78 -15.39
C SER A 36 -8.15 -14.85 -16.75
N SER A 37 -8.66 -13.70 -17.21
CA SER A 37 -9.35 -13.61 -18.52
C SER A 37 -8.42 -13.91 -19.69
N PHE A 38 -7.16 -13.47 -19.61
CA PHE A 38 -6.13 -13.73 -20.60
C PHE A 38 -5.83 -15.24 -20.72
N VAL A 39 -5.65 -15.92 -19.58
CA VAL A 39 -5.39 -17.37 -19.54
C VAL A 39 -6.57 -18.14 -20.13
N ASP A 40 -7.80 -17.79 -19.75
CA ASP A 40 -9.01 -18.42 -20.29
C ASP A 40 -9.12 -18.22 -21.81
N PHE A 41 -8.83 -17.01 -22.30
CA PHE A 41 -8.85 -16.71 -23.73
C PHE A 41 -7.78 -17.52 -24.49
N GLN A 42 -6.56 -17.60 -23.97
CA GLN A 42 -5.48 -18.32 -24.62
C GLN A 42 -5.73 -19.83 -24.64
N ALA A 43 -6.25 -20.40 -23.55
CA ALA A 43 -6.62 -21.82 -23.48
C ALA A 43 -7.68 -22.19 -24.54
N ASN A 44 -8.63 -21.28 -24.81
CA ASN A 44 -9.69 -21.51 -25.80
C ASN A 44 -9.24 -21.30 -27.25
N THR A 45 -8.31 -20.38 -27.51
CA THR A 45 -7.88 -20.01 -28.87
C THR A 45 -6.64 -20.77 -29.35
N GLN A 46 -5.80 -21.21 -28.41
CA GLN A 46 -4.55 -21.93 -28.69
C GLN A 46 -4.40 -23.15 -27.77
N PRO A 47 -5.29 -24.14 -27.85
CA PRO A 47 -5.32 -25.28 -26.92
C PRO A 47 -4.07 -26.18 -26.98
N GLN A 48 -3.27 -26.07 -28.04
CA GLN A 48 -1.99 -26.78 -28.20
C GLN A 48 -0.80 -25.99 -27.66
N SER A 49 -0.98 -24.71 -27.29
CA SER A 49 0.11 -23.92 -26.71
C SER A 49 0.36 -24.41 -25.29
N THR A 50 1.60 -24.77 -25.01
CA THR A 50 2.05 -25.18 -23.68
C THR A 50 2.62 -24.01 -22.86
N GLU A 51 2.85 -22.85 -23.48
CA GLU A 51 3.38 -21.66 -22.82
C GLU A 51 2.36 -20.51 -22.88
N LEU A 52 2.11 -19.90 -21.71
CA LEU A 52 1.33 -18.68 -21.58
C LEU A 52 2.30 -17.49 -21.66
N VAL A 53 2.12 -16.64 -22.67
CA VAL A 53 3.05 -15.55 -22.99
C VAL A 53 2.27 -14.26 -23.20
N HIS A 54 2.56 -13.26 -22.36
CA HIS A 54 2.03 -11.91 -22.44
C HIS A 54 3.16 -10.91 -22.71
N GLY A 55 2.84 -9.79 -23.36
CA GLY A 55 3.78 -8.68 -23.52
C GLY A 55 4.24 -8.08 -22.17
N PRO A 56 5.25 -7.21 -22.17
CA PRO A 56 5.70 -6.56 -20.94
C PRO A 56 4.59 -5.73 -20.31
N ILE A 57 4.49 -5.78 -18.98
CA ILE A 57 3.58 -4.93 -18.18
C ILE A 57 4.46 -4.07 -17.26
N PRO A 58 4.36 -2.73 -17.32
CA PRO A 58 5.18 -1.84 -16.48
C PRO A 58 5.02 -2.13 -14.98
N LEU A 59 6.14 -2.19 -14.26
CA LEU A 59 6.18 -2.38 -12.79
C LEU A 59 5.38 -3.60 -12.28
N PHE A 60 5.20 -4.64 -13.11
CA PHE A 60 4.38 -5.79 -12.79
C PHE A 60 4.87 -6.56 -11.56
N ASP A 61 6.18 -6.71 -11.41
CA ASP A 61 6.82 -7.33 -10.26
C ASP A 61 6.47 -6.62 -8.94
N ILE A 62 6.47 -5.29 -8.95
CA ILE A 62 6.10 -4.47 -7.80
C ILE A 62 4.59 -4.58 -7.53
N ALA A 63 3.77 -4.57 -8.59
CA ALA A 63 2.33 -4.73 -8.48
C ALA A 63 1.96 -6.08 -7.85
N LEU A 64 2.59 -7.15 -8.33
CA LEU A 64 2.43 -8.52 -7.83
C LEU A 64 2.83 -8.61 -6.36
N LYS A 65 3.99 -8.05 -5.99
CA LYS A 65 4.44 -8.02 -4.59
C LYS A 65 3.46 -7.31 -3.66
N GLY A 66 2.81 -6.24 -4.14
CA GLY A 66 1.74 -5.56 -3.39
C GLY A 66 0.50 -6.44 -3.17
N ILE A 67 0.12 -7.24 -4.17
CA ILE A 67 -1.02 -8.18 -4.09
C ILE A 67 -0.73 -9.34 -3.14
N GLU A 68 0.50 -9.86 -3.16
CA GLU A 68 0.88 -11.06 -2.42
C GLU A 68 1.29 -10.78 -0.99
N SER A 69 1.97 -9.65 -0.75
CA SER A 69 2.61 -9.35 0.55
C SER A 69 2.10 -8.06 1.21
N GLY A 70 1.18 -7.34 0.55
CA GLY A 70 0.54 -6.12 1.01
C GLY A 70 1.10 -4.84 0.38
N TYR A 71 0.22 -3.87 0.15
CA TYR A 71 0.51 -2.66 -0.64
C TYR A 71 1.58 -1.73 -0.04
N ARG A 72 1.92 -1.85 1.25
CA ARG A 72 3.08 -1.14 1.82
C ARG A 72 4.38 -1.46 1.09
N GLN A 73 4.48 -2.64 0.47
CA GLN A 73 5.64 -3.06 -0.31
C GLN A 73 5.84 -2.20 -1.57
N CYS A 74 4.78 -1.59 -2.10
CA CYS A 74 4.86 -0.70 -3.26
C CYS A 74 5.75 0.52 -2.95
N PHE A 75 5.55 1.17 -1.80
CA PHE A 75 6.38 2.29 -1.35
C PHE A 75 7.82 1.89 -1.01
N ARG A 76 8.03 0.65 -0.57
CA ARG A 76 9.39 0.14 -0.25
C ARG A 76 10.18 -0.18 -1.51
N SER A 77 9.49 -0.64 -2.55
CA SER A 77 10.10 -1.09 -3.80
C SER A 77 10.31 0.05 -4.79
N LEU A 78 9.62 1.17 -4.63
CA LEU A 78 9.76 2.37 -5.46
C LEU A 78 10.46 3.51 -4.72
N PRO A 79 11.23 4.36 -5.43
CA PRO A 79 11.72 5.61 -4.87
C PRO A 79 10.55 6.56 -4.57
N ALA A 80 10.80 7.62 -3.78
CA ALA A 80 9.81 8.68 -3.52
C ALA A 80 9.56 9.59 -4.75
N ASP A 81 9.21 8.97 -5.87
CA ASP A 81 8.89 9.61 -7.15
C ASP A 81 7.42 9.33 -7.49
N LEU A 82 6.64 10.40 -7.58
CA LEU A 82 5.20 10.31 -7.87
C LEU A 82 4.93 9.73 -9.27
N SER A 83 5.80 9.94 -10.25
CA SER A 83 5.61 9.44 -11.61
C SER A 83 5.63 7.91 -11.67
N GLN A 84 6.56 7.28 -10.96
CA GLN A 84 6.62 5.82 -10.82
C GLN A 84 5.38 5.26 -10.14
N HIS A 85 4.86 5.96 -9.13
CA HIS A 85 3.65 5.55 -8.42
C HIS A 85 2.39 5.70 -9.28
N ARG A 86 2.34 6.70 -10.18
CA ARG A 86 1.27 6.80 -11.19
C ARG A 86 1.28 5.59 -12.13
N ILE A 87 2.45 5.26 -12.68
CA ILE A 87 2.61 4.07 -13.53
C ILE A 87 2.14 2.81 -12.79
N LEU A 88 2.50 2.65 -11.51
CA LEU A 88 2.07 1.51 -10.72
C LEU A 88 0.53 1.48 -10.52
N CYS A 89 -0.10 2.63 -10.27
CA CYS A 89 -1.56 2.71 -10.17
C CYS A 89 -2.23 2.37 -11.50
N ASP A 90 -1.72 2.89 -12.63
CA ASP A 90 -2.20 2.55 -13.97
C ASP A 90 -2.06 1.05 -14.27
N THR A 91 -0.95 0.43 -13.82
CA THR A 91 -0.77 -1.01 -13.90
C THR A 91 -1.85 -1.77 -13.12
N TYR A 92 -2.19 -1.35 -11.90
CA TYR A 92 -3.29 -1.97 -11.16
C TYR A 92 -4.65 -1.82 -11.86
N ASP A 93 -4.94 -0.66 -12.46
CA ASP A 93 -6.16 -0.46 -13.24
C ASP A 93 -6.20 -1.33 -14.50
N PHE A 94 -5.09 -1.41 -15.24
CA PHE A 94 -4.93 -2.29 -16.40
C PHE A 94 -5.16 -3.75 -16.02
N LEU A 95 -4.57 -4.20 -14.92
CA LEU A 95 -4.71 -5.55 -14.38
C LEU A 95 -6.12 -5.83 -13.80
N ARG A 96 -6.97 -4.80 -13.72
CA ARG A 96 -8.32 -4.83 -13.12
C ARG A 96 -8.31 -5.27 -11.66
N VAL A 97 -7.25 -4.93 -10.93
CA VAL A 97 -7.13 -5.21 -9.51
C VAL A 97 -7.80 -4.09 -8.72
N ASP A 98 -8.77 -4.44 -7.87
CA ASP A 98 -9.37 -3.47 -6.95
C ASP A 98 -8.44 -3.22 -5.76
N ALA A 99 -7.51 -2.29 -5.93
CA ALA A 99 -6.57 -1.89 -4.89
C ALA A 99 -7.29 -1.35 -3.62
N LEU A 100 -8.49 -0.79 -3.77
CA LEU A 100 -9.27 -0.29 -2.64
C LEU A 100 -9.96 -1.42 -1.88
N GLY A 101 -10.29 -2.53 -2.56
CA GLY A 101 -11.07 -3.63 -2.01
C GLY A 101 -12.48 -3.20 -1.62
N GLY A 102 -13.11 -2.36 -2.47
CA GLY A 102 -14.44 -1.80 -2.26
C GLY A 102 -14.54 -0.72 -1.18
N GLN A 103 -13.43 -0.33 -0.54
CA GLN A 103 -13.46 0.62 0.58
C GLN A 103 -13.82 2.04 0.13
N SER A 104 -14.68 2.67 0.90
CA SER A 104 -15.00 4.10 0.80
C SER A 104 -13.90 4.97 1.43
N ILE A 105 -13.90 6.27 1.11
CA ILE A 105 -12.96 7.26 1.68
C ILE A 105 -13.00 7.25 3.21
N ASN A 106 -14.18 7.12 3.80
CA ASN A 106 -14.36 7.10 5.25
C ASN A 106 -13.73 5.86 5.89
N GLU A 107 -13.80 4.71 5.20
CA GLU A 107 -13.20 3.46 5.68
C GLU A 107 -11.68 3.48 5.54
N ILE A 108 -11.17 4.04 4.44
CA ILE A 108 -9.73 4.30 4.26
C ILE A 108 -9.23 5.20 5.39
N PHE A 109 -9.92 6.32 5.68
CA PHE A 109 -9.51 7.21 6.77
C PHE A 109 -9.57 6.54 8.14
N ARG A 110 -10.61 5.73 8.39
CA ARG A 110 -10.71 4.93 9.62
C ARG A 110 -9.57 3.94 9.75
N ASP A 111 -9.17 3.28 8.67
CA ASP A 111 -8.14 2.23 8.66
C ASP A 111 -6.70 2.77 8.62
N LEU A 112 -6.51 4.08 8.43
CA LEU A 112 -5.21 4.75 8.63
C LEU A 112 -4.86 4.94 10.11
N LYS A 113 -5.86 5.12 10.97
CA LYS A 113 -5.70 5.43 12.41
C LYS A 113 -5.22 4.28 13.31
N PRO A 114 -5.52 2.98 13.07
CA PRO A 114 -5.16 1.88 13.96
C PRO A 114 -3.66 1.62 14.05
N GLY A 115 -2.81 2.31 13.28
CA GLY A 115 -1.35 2.22 13.42
C GLY A 115 -0.83 2.77 14.76
N GLN A 116 -1.67 3.49 15.52
CA GLN A 116 -1.36 3.97 16.86
C GLN A 116 -1.72 2.90 17.90
N SER A 117 -0.76 2.52 18.75
CA SER A 117 -1.08 1.72 19.94
C SER A 117 -2.01 2.50 20.87
N ASP A 118 -3.04 1.84 21.38
CA ASP A 118 -3.93 2.40 22.39
C ASP A 118 -3.59 1.78 23.76
N TYR A 119 -3.85 2.51 24.84
CA TYR A 119 -3.68 1.98 26.19
C TYR A 119 -5.07 1.74 26.79
N ASP A 120 -5.43 0.46 26.94
CA ASP A 120 -6.63 0.09 27.64
C ASP A 120 -6.43 0.34 29.14
N ARG A 121 -7.12 1.37 29.65
CA ARG A 121 -7.02 1.78 31.05
C ARG A 121 -7.73 0.82 32.00
N GLU A 122 -8.74 0.08 31.53
CA GLU A 122 -9.50 -0.88 32.32
C GLU A 122 -8.72 -2.19 32.45
N GLU A 123 -8.14 -2.66 31.35
CA GLU A 123 -7.35 -3.89 31.30
C GLU A 123 -5.85 -3.67 31.57
N ARG A 124 -5.43 -2.41 31.77
CA ARG A 124 -4.03 -1.98 32.01
C ARG A 124 -3.03 -2.53 30.99
N ARG A 125 -3.43 -2.65 29.72
CA ARG A 125 -2.58 -3.21 28.65
C ARG A 125 -2.51 -2.31 27.44
N GLU A 126 -1.37 -2.34 26.75
CA GLU A 126 -1.21 -1.70 25.45
C GLU A 126 -1.85 -2.59 24.36
N ILE A 127 -2.85 -2.05 23.67
CA ILE A 127 -3.40 -2.59 22.45
C ILE A 127 -2.46 -2.15 21.32
N LYS A 128 -1.58 -3.06 20.90
CA LYS A 128 -0.63 -2.78 19.83
C LYS A 128 -1.36 -2.40 18.54
N GLY A 129 -1.05 -1.23 18.00
CA GLY A 129 -1.62 -0.77 16.74
C GLY A 129 -1.19 -1.64 15.56
N ASP A 130 -2.08 -1.83 14.58
CA ASP A 130 -1.80 -2.54 13.35
C ASP A 130 -1.15 -1.61 12.31
N LYS A 131 0.17 -1.41 12.47
CA LYS A 131 0.97 -0.58 11.55
C LYS A 131 0.95 -1.13 10.13
N SER A 132 0.90 -2.46 9.94
CA SER A 132 0.90 -3.07 8.60
C SER A 132 -0.36 -2.71 7.85
N LYS A 133 -1.53 -2.84 8.48
CA LYS A 133 -2.81 -2.42 7.90
C LYS A 133 -2.84 -0.92 7.60
N ALA A 134 -2.36 -0.08 8.52
CA ALA A 134 -2.32 1.36 8.31
C ALA A 134 -1.44 1.71 7.09
N ARG A 135 -0.26 1.07 6.95
CA ARG A 135 0.67 1.30 5.84
C ARG A 135 0.12 0.78 4.50
N ASP A 136 -0.55 -0.36 4.47
CA ASP A 136 -1.23 -0.84 3.27
C ASP A 136 -2.37 0.13 2.88
N THR A 137 -3.09 0.66 3.88
CA THR A 137 -4.15 1.65 3.68
C THR A 137 -3.61 2.99 3.14
N ALA A 138 -2.37 3.37 3.47
CA ALA A 138 -1.74 4.53 2.87
C ALA A 138 -1.61 4.41 1.34
N PHE A 139 -1.36 3.21 0.82
CA PHE A 139 -1.33 3.00 -0.63
C PHE A 139 -2.73 3.11 -1.24
N LYS A 140 -3.77 2.61 -0.54
CA LYS A 140 -5.15 2.80 -0.97
C LYS A 140 -5.54 4.26 -1.04
N LEU A 141 -5.09 5.07 -0.08
CA LEU A 141 -5.26 6.53 -0.12
C LEU A 141 -4.57 7.14 -1.35
N LEU A 142 -3.33 6.74 -1.65
CA LEU A 142 -2.63 7.17 -2.86
C LEU A 142 -3.41 6.81 -4.14
N TYR A 143 -3.83 5.55 -4.26
CA TYR A 143 -4.60 5.06 -5.40
C TYR A 143 -5.90 5.83 -5.59
N LEU A 144 -6.61 6.11 -4.49
CA LEU A 144 -7.82 6.93 -4.47
C LEU A 144 -7.53 8.35 -4.99
N ILE A 145 -6.46 9.00 -4.54
CA ILE A 145 -6.10 10.36 -4.97
C ILE A 145 -5.79 10.41 -6.47
N LEU A 146 -5.06 9.41 -6.98
CA LEU A 146 -4.54 9.42 -8.35
C LEU A 146 -5.57 9.03 -9.41
N LEU A 147 -6.40 8.02 -9.14
CA LEU A 147 -7.22 7.37 -10.18
C LEU A 147 -8.74 7.49 -9.97
N ARG A 148 -9.21 8.00 -8.84
CA ARG A 148 -10.65 8.09 -8.61
C ARG A 148 -11.22 9.47 -8.89
N ASP A 149 -12.45 9.43 -9.37
CA ASP A 149 -13.31 10.59 -9.48
C ASP A 149 -14.02 10.82 -8.16
N PHE A 150 -13.99 12.07 -7.69
CA PHE A 150 -14.67 12.49 -6.48
C PHE A 150 -16.03 13.07 -6.86
N LYS A 151 -17.10 12.59 -6.23
CA LYS A 151 -18.47 13.05 -6.54
C LYS A 151 -18.70 14.48 -6.06
N ASP A 152 -18.16 14.80 -4.88
CA ASP A 152 -18.13 16.15 -4.33
C ASP A 152 -16.67 16.51 -4.05
N GLU A 153 -16.03 17.12 -5.04
CA GLU A 153 -14.60 17.43 -4.99
C GLU A 153 -14.23 18.30 -3.79
N MET A 154 -15.13 19.22 -3.37
CA MET A 154 -14.85 20.10 -2.23
C MET A 154 -14.91 19.34 -0.90
N GLN A 155 -15.98 18.57 -0.66
CA GLN A 155 -16.12 17.81 0.58
C GLN A 155 -15.10 16.67 0.67
N ASP A 156 -14.87 15.98 -0.44
CA ASP A 156 -13.95 14.85 -0.45
C ASP A 156 -12.49 15.31 -0.40
N SER A 157 -12.13 16.44 -1.02
CA SER A 157 -10.79 17.05 -0.85
C SER A 157 -10.50 17.40 0.60
N ALA A 158 -11.49 17.91 1.35
CA ALA A 158 -11.30 18.19 2.78
C ALA A 158 -11.07 16.91 3.61
N LYS A 159 -11.75 15.81 3.27
CA LYS A 159 -11.52 14.51 3.94
C LYS A 159 -10.14 13.95 3.59
N VAL A 160 -9.76 13.99 2.32
CA VAL A 160 -8.46 13.55 1.84
C VAL A 160 -7.36 14.40 2.49
N PHE A 161 -7.52 15.72 2.59
CA PHE A 161 -6.60 16.60 3.30
C PHE A 161 -6.35 16.13 4.73
N ASN A 162 -7.40 15.84 5.49
CA ASN A 162 -7.27 15.35 6.87
C ASN A 162 -6.55 14.00 6.95
N ALA A 163 -6.79 13.11 5.98
CA ALA A 163 -6.08 11.83 5.85
C ALA A 163 -4.59 12.02 5.56
N VAL A 164 -4.25 12.90 4.62
CA VAL A 164 -2.87 13.25 4.26
C VAL A 164 -2.17 13.92 5.44
N LEU A 165 -2.82 14.88 6.10
CA LEU A 165 -2.29 15.58 7.28
C LEU A 165 -2.00 14.60 8.42
N TYR A 166 -2.90 13.65 8.68
CA TYR A 166 -2.66 12.57 9.64
C TYR A 166 -1.43 11.75 9.22
N LEU A 167 -1.38 11.28 7.97
CA LEU A 167 -0.27 10.47 7.49
C LEU A 167 1.09 11.18 7.60
N VAL A 168 1.20 12.45 7.19
CA VAL A 168 2.49 13.18 7.21
C VAL A 168 2.98 13.51 8.62
N SER A 169 2.05 13.64 9.58
CA SER A 169 2.37 13.94 10.98
C SER A 169 2.77 12.72 11.82
N HIS A 170 2.54 11.50 11.32
CA HIS A 170 2.76 10.25 12.07
C HIS A 170 4.00 9.49 11.57
N ALA A 171 5.19 10.09 11.69
CA ALA A 171 6.45 9.52 11.20
C ALA A 171 6.84 8.17 11.85
N ALA A 172 6.32 7.85 13.04
CA ALA A 172 6.52 6.56 13.70
C ALA A 172 5.75 5.40 13.04
N THR A 173 4.73 5.73 12.25
CA THR A 173 3.89 4.78 11.52
C THR A 173 4.21 4.80 10.04
N PHE A 174 4.25 5.99 9.44
CA PHE A 174 4.47 6.19 8.01
C PHE A 174 5.87 6.75 7.76
N LYS A 175 6.67 5.97 7.02
CA LYS A 175 8.03 6.34 6.67
C LYS A 175 8.06 7.45 5.64
N TRP A 176 9.22 8.11 5.51
CA TRP A 176 9.36 9.29 4.67
C TRP A 176 8.92 9.07 3.22
N ARG A 177 9.24 7.95 2.56
CA ARG A 177 8.81 7.74 1.16
C ARG A 177 7.30 7.78 1.02
N THR A 178 6.58 7.05 1.87
CA THR A 178 5.12 7.05 1.90
C THR A 178 4.57 8.45 2.15
N ARG A 179 5.12 9.18 3.13
CA ARG A 179 4.68 10.54 3.46
C ARG A 179 4.87 11.51 2.30
N SER A 180 6.03 11.48 1.66
CA SER A 180 6.39 12.37 0.55
C SER A 180 5.53 12.12 -0.68
N VAL A 181 5.36 10.86 -1.08
CA VAL A 181 4.60 10.51 -2.28
C VAL A 181 3.11 10.83 -2.11
N VAL A 182 2.52 10.46 -0.97
CA VAL A 182 1.09 10.73 -0.73
C VAL A 182 0.83 12.23 -0.64
N ARG A 183 1.73 13.00 -0.01
CA ARG A 183 1.66 14.46 0.01
C ARG A 183 1.73 15.04 -1.41
N ALA A 184 2.72 14.65 -2.20
CA ALA A 184 2.89 15.13 -3.57
C ALA A 184 1.67 14.81 -4.44
N ALA A 185 1.08 13.61 -4.30
CA ALA A 185 -0.14 13.24 -5.00
C ALA A 185 -1.33 14.17 -4.65
N TYR A 186 -1.48 14.51 -3.38
CA TYR A 186 -2.51 15.44 -2.93
C TYR A 186 -2.28 16.85 -3.48
N GLU A 187 -1.04 17.34 -3.43
CA GLU A 187 -0.64 18.65 -3.95
C GLU A 187 -0.79 18.78 -5.45
N GLU A 188 -0.62 17.70 -6.21
CA GLU A 188 -0.87 17.70 -7.65
C GLU A 188 -2.37 17.62 -8.00
N ARG A 189 -3.14 16.82 -7.25
CA ARG A 189 -4.55 16.56 -7.57
C ARG A 189 -5.49 17.71 -7.20
N PHE A 190 -5.22 18.39 -6.09
CA PHE A 190 -6.18 19.34 -5.52
C PHE A 190 -5.62 20.77 -5.46
N VAL A 191 -6.50 21.75 -5.58
CA VAL A 191 -6.15 23.15 -5.30
C VAL A 191 -6.02 23.33 -3.78
N ILE A 192 -4.81 23.65 -3.32
CA ILE A 192 -4.49 23.76 -1.90
C ILE A 192 -4.47 25.23 -1.47
N SER A 193 -5.10 25.51 -0.33
CA SER A 193 -5.02 26.83 0.30
C SER A 193 -3.69 27.05 1.01
N THR A 194 -3.25 28.30 1.13
CA THR A 194 -2.03 28.68 1.86
C THR A 194 -2.00 28.13 3.29
N LYS A 195 -3.15 28.05 3.96
CA LYS A 195 -3.31 27.47 5.30
C LYS A 195 -3.03 25.97 5.32
N GLN A 196 -3.52 25.23 4.32
CA GLN A 196 -3.29 23.80 4.20
C GLN A 196 -1.82 23.51 3.86
N THR A 197 -1.21 24.28 2.94
CA THR A 197 0.23 24.20 2.64
C THR A 197 1.06 24.39 3.89
N ALA A 198 0.83 25.47 4.65
CA ALA A 198 1.56 25.73 5.89
C ALA A 198 1.39 24.61 6.94
N ALA A 199 0.22 23.97 6.99
CA ALA A 199 -0.03 22.85 7.90
C ALA A 199 0.76 21.58 7.49
N LEU A 200 0.92 21.32 6.18
CA LEU A 200 1.72 20.21 5.67
C LEU A 200 3.23 20.48 5.83
N ASP A 201 3.68 21.71 5.52
CA ASP A 201 5.09 22.14 5.64
C ASP A 201 5.65 21.97 7.05
N LYS A 202 4.80 22.10 8.08
CA LYS A 202 5.18 21.90 9.48
C LYS A 202 5.81 20.52 9.73
N TRP A 203 5.45 19.52 8.94
CA TRP A 203 5.90 18.12 9.12
C TRP A 203 6.99 17.71 8.12
N GLU A 204 7.39 18.61 7.23
CA GLU A 204 8.47 18.36 6.29
C GLU A 204 9.83 18.40 6.99
N LYS A 205 10.60 17.32 6.87
CA LYS A 205 12.00 17.31 7.29
C LYS A 205 12.84 17.88 6.15
N LYS A 206 13.55 18.99 6.40
CA LYS A 206 14.42 19.63 5.40
C LYS A 206 15.89 19.17 5.45
N ASP A 207 16.22 18.30 6.41
CA ASP A 207 17.59 17.83 6.63
C ASP A 207 17.90 16.62 5.73
N THR A 208 18.68 16.86 4.68
CA THR A 208 19.01 15.86 3.64
C THR A 208 19.77 14.64 4.18
N ALA A 209 20.61 14.82 5.21
CA ALA A 209 21.34 13.70 5.81
C ALA A 209 20.39 12.79 6.60
N LYS A 210 19.45 13.38 7.34
CA LYS A 210 18.40 12.60 8.05
C LYS A 210 17.45 11.91 7.09
N LEU A 211 17.13 12.55 5.96
CA LEU A 211 16.31 11.95 4.91
C LEU A 211 16.99 10.73 4.27
N ALA A 212 18.28 10.82 3.95
CA ALA A 212 19.02 9.69 3.39
C ALA A 212 19.06 8.47 4.33
N VAL A 213 19.19 8.71 5.64
CA VAL A 213 19.14 7.64 6.65
C VAL A 213 17.74 7.03 6.76
N GLU A 214 16.69 7.86 6.76
CA GLU A 214 15.30 7.38 6.81
C GLU A 214 14.92 6.61 5.53
N ASP A 215 15.40 7.06 4.37
CA ASP A 215 15.19 6.44 3.05
C ASP A 215 15.88 5.07 2.95
N ALA A 216 17.12 4.96 3.44
CA ALA A 216 17.83 3.68 3.49
C ALA A 216 17.11 2.67 4.41
N GLY A 217 16.55 3.14 5.53
CA GLY A 217 15.73 2.31 6.44
C GLY A 217 14.37 1.92 5.88
N ASP A 218 13.90 2.57 4.81
CA ASP A 218 12.63 2.25 4.13
C ASP A 218 12.75 0.98 3.24
N VAL A 219 13.98 0.59 2.88
CA VAL A 219 14.29 -0.55 1.98
C VAL A 219 14.44 -1.89 2.72
N THR A 220 14.66 -1.89 4.04
CA THR A 220 15.11 -3.09 4.76
C THR A 220 13.98 -3.95 5.34
N THR A 221 14.04 -5.25 4.99
CA THR A 221 13.45 -6.51 5.54
C THR A 221 12.03 -6.50 6.14
N GLU A 222 11.27 -7.53 5.75
CA GLU A 222 9.81 -7.66 5.86
C GLU A 222 9.22 -7.60 7.28
N GLU A 223 10.05 -7.73 8.32
CA GLU A 223 9.67 -7.53 9.72
C GLU A 223 10.49 -6.39 10.33
N GLU A 224 9.82 -5.26 10.58
CA GLU A 224 10.32 -4.29 11.56
C GLU A 224 10.15 -4.94 12.94
N LYS A 225 11.25 -5.54 13.42
CA LYS A 225 11.39 -5.92 14.83
C LYS A 225 10.94 -4.73 15.67
N SER A 226 9.93 -4.96 16.51
CA SER A 226 9.36 -4.01 17.45
C SER A 226 10.40 -2.98 17.90
N ASP A 227 10.19 -1.70 17.57
CA ASP A 227 11.00 -0.59 18.09
C ASP A 227 10.78 -0.52 19.61
N CYS A 228 11.43 -1.42 20.33
CA CYS A 228 11.39 -1.51 21.77
C CYS A 228 12.54 -0.66 22.32
N TYR A 229 12.13 0.36 23.08
CA TYR A 229 12.88 1.17 24.06
C TYR A 229 13.91 2.18 23.53
N TYR A 230 13.50 3.45 23.48
CA TYR A 230 14.35 4.49 24.07
C TYR A 230 14.04 4.53 25.57
N THR A 231 14.86 3.85 26.37
CA THR A 231 14.97 4.17 27.80
C THR A 231 15.42 5.62 27.91
N SER A 232 14.56 6.47 28.49
CA SER A 232 14.98 7.78 28.93
C SER A 232 15.93 7.59 30.10
N ASP A 233 17.23 7.67 29.83
CA ASP A 233 18.21 7.96 30.87
C ASP A 233 17.96 9.40 31.34
N TYR A 234 17.20 9.53 32.43
CA TYR A 234 17.31 10.72 33.26
C TYR A 234 18.58 10.56 34.10
N SER A 235 19.58 11.37 33.78
CA SER A 235 20.72 11.66 34.65
C SER A 235 20.95 13.18 34.62
N ASP A 236 20.20 13.88 35.46
CA ASP A 236 20.68 14.74 36.58
C ASP A 236 19.53 15.64 37.08
#